data_AF-A0A5M4AQF9-F1
#
_entry.id   AF-A0A5M4AQF9-F1
#
_cell.length_a   1.000
_cell.length_b   1.000
_cell.length_c   1.000
_cell.angle_alpha   90.00
_cell.angle_beta   90.00
_cell.angle_gamma   90.00
#
_symmetry.space_group_name_H-M   'P 1'
#
loop_
_entity.id
_entity.type
_entity.pdbx_description
1 polymer ?
#
loop_
_entity_poly.entity_id
_entity_poly.type
_entity_poly.pdbx_seq_one_letter_code
_entity_poly.pdbx_strand_id
1 'polypeptide(L)'
;MVETEALKNALKSDQLAGAVIDCWENEPGIDRELLDRADIATPHIAGYSKDGKANGTAMSVQAVSRFFDLGIDNWTCKNVELPATTEITIDETSKSIEEVLKEAVLKTYDIREDDEKLRLSPESFEKQRGDYPVRREFPVYHTTLLNSSPETIKRLKTFGFKTR
;
A
#
# COMPACT_ATOMS: atom_id res chain seq x y z
N MET A 1 -13.96 2.65 -13.49
CA MET A 1 -13.99 1.22 -13.13
C MET A 1 -13.89 0.41 -14.41
N VAL A 2 -13.28 -0.77 -14.32
CA VAL A 2 -13.14 -1.71 -15.44
C VAL A 2 -14.27 -2.74 -15.32
N GLU A 3 -14.86 -3.12 -16.45
CA GLU A 3 -15.94 -4.11 -16.51
C GLU A 3 -15.36 -5.52 -16.50
N THR A 4 -15.92 -6.40 -15.68
CA THR A 4 -15.37 -7.72 -15.34
C THR A 4 -15.30 -8.64 -16.55
N GLU A 5 -16.35 -8.70 -17.39
CA GLU A 5 -16.34 -9.58 -18.56
C GLU A 5 -15.38 -9.07 -19.62
N ALA A 6 -15.33 -7.76 -19.87
CA ALA A 6 -14.33 -7.17 -20.76
C ALA A 6 -12.89 -7.51 -20.32
N LEU A 7 -12.58 -7.38 -19.03
CA LEU A 7 -11.24 -7.67 -18.51
C LEU A 7 -10.90 -9.17 -18.63
N LYS A 8 -11.83 -10.06 -18.27
CA LYS A 8 -11.65 -11.51 -18.45
C LYS A 8 -11.40 -11.87 -19.91
N ASN A 9 -12.15 -11.29 -20.85
CA ASN A 9 -11.99 -11.56 -22.27
C ASN A 9 -10.64 -11.05 -22.79
N ALA A 10 -10.19 -9.86 -22.37
CA ALA A 10 -8.90 -9.31 -22.75
C ALA A 10 -7.73 -10.15 -22.21
N LEU A 11 -7.81 -10.63 -20.96
CA LEU A 11 -6.81 -11.54 -20.37
C LEU A 11 -6.80 -12.91 -21.06
N LYS A 12 -7.97 -13.47 -21.41
CA LYS A 12 -8.08 -14.76 -22.13
C LYS A 12 -7.56 -14.71 -23.56
N SER A 13 -7.60 -13.54 -24.19
CA SER A 13 -7.17 -13.34 -25.58
C SER A 13 -5.75 -12.81 -25.71
N ASP A 14 -4.97 -12.83 -24.61
CA ASP A 14 -3.59 -12.34 -24.54
C ASP A 14 -3.43 -10.88 -25.03
N GLN A 15 -4.51 -10.09 -24.95
CA GLN A 15 -4.48 -8.66 -25.27
C GLN A 15 -3.84 -7.83 -24.16
N LEU A 16 -3.80 -8.38 -22.95
CA LEU A 16 -3.17 -7.79 -21.78
C LEU A 16 -2.06 -8.71 -21.28
N ALA A 17 -0.92 -8.10 -20.92
CA ALA A 17 0.20 -8.83 -20.32
C ALA A 17 -0.06 -9.26 -18.87
N GLY A 18 -1.06 -8.67 -18.22
CA GLY A 18 -1.40 -8.93 -16.83
C GLY A 18 -2.43 -7.96 -16.26
N ALA A 19 -2.93 -8.24 -15.06
CA ALA A 19 -3.87 -7.41 -14.32
C ALA A 19 -3.56 -7.40 -12.81
N VAL A 20 -3.58 -6.19 -12.23
CA VAL A 20 -3.52 -5.97 -10.78
C VAL A 20 -4.84 -5.34 -10.35
N ILE A 21 -5.56 -5.98 -9.42
CA ILE A 21 -6.94 -5.65 -9.10
C ILE A 21 -7.10 -5.49 -7.58
N ASP A 22 -7.46 -4.29 -7.14
CA ASP A 22 -7.83 -4.03 -5.74
C ASP A 22 -9.34 -3.82 -5.57
N CYS A 23 -10.00 -3.18 -6.54
CA CYS A 23 -11.45 -2.95 -6.51
C CYS A 23 -12.15 -3.87 -7.50
N TRP A 24 -13.26 -4.46 -7.08
CA TRP A 24 -14.00 -5.47 -7.85
C TRP A 24 -15.43 -5.03 -8.12
N GLU A 25 -16.02 -5.51 -9.20
CA GLU A 25 -17.47 -5.45 -9.34
C GLU A 25 -18.11 -6.46 -8.38
N ASN A 26 -19.26 -6.09 -7.81
CA ASN A 26 -20.07 -6.92 -6.91
C ASN A 26 -19.40 -7.31 -5.58
N GLU A 27 -18.49 -6.50 -5.03
CA GLU A 27 -17.95 -6.71 -3.68
C GLU A 27 -19.05 -6.94 -2.62
N PRO A 28 -18.89 -7.92 -1.70
CA PRO A 28 -17.74 -8.82 -1.53
C PRO A 28 -17.79 -10.08 -2.43
N GLY A 29 -18.84 -10.26 -3.24
CA GLY A 29 -19.05 -11.39 -4.15
C GLY A 29 -18.24 -11.28 -5.44
N ILE A 30 -16.91 -11.20 -5.30
CA ILE A 30 -15.99 -11.03 -6.43
C ILE A 30 -15.97 -12.23 -7.38
N ASP A 31 -15.78 -11.97 -8.67
CA ASP A 31 -15.69 -13.00 -9.70
C ASP A 31 -14.43 -13.86 -9.51
N ARG A 32 -14.62 -15.16 -9.29
CA ARG A 32 -13.55 -16.12 -9.00
C ARG A 32 -12.67 -16.41 -10.22
N GLU A 33 -13.24 -16.38 -11.42
CA GLU A 33 -12.48 -16.59 -12.65
C GLU A 33 -11.53 -15.41 -12.90
N LEU A 34 -11.98 -14.18 -12.63
CA LEU A 34 -11.15 -13.00 -12.71
C LEU A 34 -10.07 -13.01 -11.62
N LEU A 35 -10.40 -13.42 -10.40
CA LEU A 35 -9.43 -13.60 -9.31
C LEU A 35 -8.31 -14.54 -9.75
N ASP A 36 -8.63 -15.71 -10.31
CA ASP A 36 -7.65 -16.71 -10.76
C ASP A 36 -6.78 -16.24 -11.94
N ARG A 37 -7.23 -15.22 -12.69
CA ARG A 37 -6.51 -14.66 -13.85
C ARG A 37 -5.67 -13.43 -13.52
N ALA A 38 -5.96 -12.73 -12.42
CA ALA A 38 -5.18 -11.56 -12.01
C ALA A 38 -3.78 -11.97 -11.54
N ASP A 39 -2.76 -11.16 -11.82
CA ASP A 39 -1.40 -11.34 -11.31
C ASP A 39 -1.30 -10.98 -9.83
N ILE A 40 -2.03 -9.94 -9.42
CA ILE A 40 -2.19 -9.50 -8.02
C ILE A 40 -3.63 -9.09 -7.81
N ALA A 41 -4.23 -9.57 -6.73
CA ALA A 41 -5.62 -9.39 -6.39
C ALA A 41 -5.76 -9.11 -4.89
N THR A 42 -6.33 -7.97 -4.50
CA THR A 42 -6.47 -7.60 -3.08
C THR A 42 -7.91 -7.19 -2.73
N PRO A 43 -8.34 -7.33 -1.46
CA PRO A 43 -9.73 -7.11 -1.07
C PRO A 43 -10.06 -5.63 -0.83
N HIS A 44 -9.79 -4.75 -1.79
CA HIS A 44 -10.08 -3.31 -1.71
C HIS A 44 -9.42 -2.65 -0.49
N ILE A 45 -8.11 -2.81 -0.39
CA ILE A 45 -7.26 -2.37 0.72
C ILE A 45 -6.10 -1.48 0.29
N ALA A 46 -6.02 -1.04 -0.97
CA ALA A 46 -4.91 -0.19 -1.43
C ALA A 46 -4.76 1.09 -0.58
N GLY A 47 -5.87 1.63 -0.08
CA GLY A 47 -5.89 2.82 0.80
C GLY A 47 -5.80 2.55 2.31
N TYR A 48 -5.57 1.32 2.78
CA TYR A 48 -5.76 0.92 4.19
C TYR A 48 -4.57 1.23 5.12
N SER A 49 -3.71 2.20 4.78
CA SER A 49 -2.67 2.65 5.71
C SER A 49 -3.28 3.29 6.96
N LYS A 50 -2.62 3.12 8.12
CA LYS A 50 -3.00 3.85 9.34
C LYS A 50 -2.80 5.35 9.17
N ASP A 51 -1.81 5.75 8.37
CA ASP A 51 -1.56 7.14 7.99
C ASP A 51 -2.75 7.75 7.21
N GLY A 52 -3.30 7.03 6.23
CA GLY A 52 -4.48 7.47 5.46
C GLY A 52 -5.70 7.68 6.35
N LYS A 53 -5.98 6.74 7.27
CA LYS A 53 -7.07 6.87 8.26
C LYS A 53 -6.86 8.07 9.20
N ALA A 54 -5.62 8.27 9.66
CA ALA A 54 -5.24 9.40 10.50
C ALA A 54 -5.38 10.75 9.77
N ASN A 55 -4.98 10.81 8.50
CA ASN A 55 -5.09 11.99 7.66
C ASN A 55 -6.55 12.36 7.38
N GLY A 56 -7.42 11.37 7.10
CA GLY A 56 -8.85 11.63 6.92
C GLY A 56 -9.50 12.22 8.18
N THR A 57 -9.10 11.74 9.36
CA THR A 57 -9.54 12.31 10.65
C THR A 57 -9.04 13.74 10.80
N ALA A 58 -7.76 14.00 10.51
CA ALA A 58 -7.17 15.33 10.59
C ALA A 58 -7.89 16.33 9.67
N MET A 59 -8.14 15.96 8.41
CA MET A 59 -8.87 16.81 7.47
C MET A 59 -10.27 17.18 7.99
N SER A 60 -10.96 16.21 8.60
CA SER A 60 -12.30 16.43 9.18
C SER A 60 -12.25 17.40 10.36
N VAL A 61 -11.31 17.21 11.30
CA VAL A 61 -11.11 18.10 12.46
C VAL A 61 -10.78 19.51 11.99
N GLN A 62 -9.86 19.65 11.04
CA GLN A 62 -9.46 20.94 10.51
C GLN A 62 -10.61 21.65 9.76
N ALA A 63 -11.47 20.89 9.05
CA ALA A 63 -12.64 21.45 8.39
C ALA A 63 -13.67 21.99 9.39
N VAL A 64 -13.96 21.23 10.45
CA VAL A 64 -14.84 21.66 11.55
C VAL A 64 -14.24 22.88 12.27
N SER A 65 -12.93 22.87 12.52
CA SER A 65 -12.22 24.00 13.13
C SER A 65 -12.39 25.29 12.33
N ARG A 66 -12.16 25.23 11.01
CA ARG A 66 -12.33 26.39 10.13
C ARG A 66 -13.77 26.88 10.04
N PHE A 67 -14.74 25.96 10.08
CA PHE A 67 -16.16 26.33 9.98
C PHE A 67 -16.67 27.07 11.22
N PHE A 68 -16.20 26.67 12.41
CA PHE A 68 -16.61 27.25 13.69
C PHE A 68 -15.59 28.21 14.32
N ASP A 69 -14.49 28.52 13.62
CA ASP A 69 -13.38 29.36 14.10
C ASP A 69 -12.79 28.90 15.44
N LEU A 70 -12.46 27.60 15.53
CA LEU A 70 -11.97 26.97 16.78
C LEU A 70 -10.46 27.12 17.00
N GLY A 71 -9.71 27.61 16.00
CA GLY A 71 -8.27 27.87 16.11
C GLY A 71 -7.36 26.63 16.12
N ILE A 72 -7.83 25.47 15.68
CA ILE A 72 -7.07 24.20 15.62
C ILE A 72 -6.88 23.67 14.19
N ASP A 73 -6.68 24.57 13.24
CA ASP A 73 -6.63 24.27 11.80
C ASP A 73 -5.40 23.46 11.35
N ASN A 74 -4.41 23.31 12.24
CA ASN A 74 -3.21 22.49 12.04
C ASN A 74 -3.24 21.20 12.87
N TRP A 75 -4.39 20.83 13.44
CA TRP A 75 -4.51 19.61 14.24
C TRP A 75 -4.15 18.38 13.42
N THR A 76 -3.39 17.47 14.01
CA THR A 76 -3.02 16.18 13.43
C THR A 76 -3.23 15.05 14.44
N CYS A 77 -3.53 13.86 13.92
CA CYS A 77 -3.64 12.67 14.75
C CYS A 77 -2.26 12.33 15.35
N LYS A 78 -2.19 12.25 16.67
CA LYS A 78 -0.97 11.84 17.39
C LYS A 78 -1.02 10.35 17.67
N ASN A 79 0.16 9.73 17.83
CA ASN A 79 0.30 8.33 18.24
C ASN A 79 -0.36 7.33 17.29
N VAL A 80 -0.25 7.56 15.97
CA VAL A 80 -0.63 6.55 14.97
C VAL A 80 0.22 5.31 15.20
N GLU A 81 -0.45 4.18 15.44
CA GLU A 81 0.14 2.87 15.74
C GLU A 81 1.28 2.52 14.78
N LEU A 82 2.44 2.16 15.32
CA LEU A 82 3.64 1.83 14.55
C LEU A 82 3.67 0.33 14.21
N PRO A 83 4.34 -0.06 13.11
CA PRO A 83 4.59 -1.47 12.83
C PRO A 83 5.65 -2.01 13.80
N ALA A 84 5.82 -3.33 13.85
CA ALA A 84 6.78 -3.98 14.73
C ALA A 84 8.23 -3.52 14.48
N THR A 85 8.57 -3.15 13.24
CA THR A 85 9.86 -2.55 12.87
C THR A 85 9.66 -1.34 11.98
N THR A 86 10.45 -0.30 12.24
CA THR A 86 10.57 0.90 11.39
C THR A 86 11.97 1.05 10.81
N GLU A 87 12.91 0.19 11.20
CA GLU A 87 14.30 0.27 10.78
C GLU A 87 14.56 -0.73 9.65
N ILE A 88 15.13 -0.23 8.56
CA ILE A 88 15.42 -0.99 7.36
C ILE A 88 16.92 -0.84 7.08
N THR A 89 17.67 -1.95 7.10
CA THR A 89 19.07 -1.93 6.65
C THR A 89 19.16 -2.54 5.27
N ILE A 90 19.82 -1.85 4.34
CA ILE A 90 20.08 -2.34 2.98
C ILE A 90 21.54 -2.09 2.62
N ASP A 91 22.22 -3.14 2.17
CA ASP A 91 23.53 -3.03 1.53
C ASP A 91 23.35 -2.96 0.02
N GLU A 92 23.89 -1.91 -0.61
CA GLU A 92 23.87 -1.69 -2.06
C GLU A 92 24.95 -2.51 -2.79
N THR A 93 25.86 -3.18 -2.07
CA THR A 93 26.91 -4.01 -2.67
C THR A 93 26.30 -5.03 -3.63
N SER A 94 26.76 -4.98 -4.88
CA SER A 94 26.32 -5.85 -5.97
C SER A 94 24.82 -5.74 -6.32
N LYS A 95 24.16 -4.63 -5.97
CA LYS A 95 22.77 -4.34 -6.34
C LYS A 95 22.70 -3.14 -7.25
N SER A 96 21.78 -3.19 -8.20
CA SER A 96 21.29 -2.01 -8.89
C SER A 96 20.48 -1.12 -7.93
N ILE A 97 20.35 0.14 -8.31
CA ILE A 97 19.51 1.11 -7.61
C ILE A 97 18.05 0.61 -7.54
N GLU A 98 17.56 -0.01 -8.63
CA GLU A 98 16.20 -0.54 -8.71
C GLU A 98 15.97 -1.69 -7.72
N GLU A 99 16.95 -2.57 -7.53
CA GLU A 99 16.89 -3.64 -6.54
C GLU A 99 16.88 -3.09 -5.12
N VAL A 100 17.64 -2.03 -4.82
CA VAL A 100 17.61 -1.37 -3.52
C VAL A 100 16.25 -0.72 -3.26
N LEU A 101 15.67 -0.03 -4.25
CA LEU A 101 14.34 0.58 -4.13
C LEU A 101 13.26 -0.48 -3.91
N LYS A 102 13.31 -1.58 -4.70
CA LYS A 102 12.42 -2.73 -4.54
C LYS A 102 12.51 -3.32 -3.15
N GLU A 103 13.72 -3.56 -2.64
CA GLU A 103 13.93 -4.10 -1.30
C GLU A 103 13.38 -3.17 -0.21
N ALA A 104 13.61 -1.86 -0.33
CA ALA A 104 13.08 -0.88 0.62
C ALA A 104 11.55 -0.90 0.65
N VAL A 105 10.89 -0.87 -0.52
CA VAL A 105 9.43 -0.92 -0.62
C VAL A 105 8.87 -2.22 -0.04
N LEU A 106 9.43 -3.37 -0.43
CA LEU A 106 8.94 -4.68 0.03
C LEU A 106 9.18 -4.91 1.54
N LYS A 107 10.21 -4.30 2.14
CA LYS A 107 10.41 -4.32 3.60
C LYS A 107 9.37 -3.48 4.35
N THR A 108 8.66 -2.57 3.68
CA THR A 108 7.55 -1.83 4.31
C THR A 108 6.20 -2.51 4.12
N TYR A 109 5.96 -3.04 2.92
CA TYR A 109 4.70 -3.65 2.53
C TYR A 109 4.91 -4.56 1.32
N ASP A 110 4.61 -5.84 1.51
CA ASP A 110 4.60 -6.82 0.43
C ASP A 110 3.15 -7.16 0.04
N ILE A 111 2.68 -6.61 -1.06
CA ILE A 111 1.29 -6.78 -1.54
C ILE A 111 0.93 -8.25 -1.81
N ARG A 112 1.94 -9.10 -2.07
CA ARG A 112 1.73 -10.53 -2.32
C ARG A 112 1.13 -11.26 -1.12
N GLU A 113 1.41 -10.79 0.11
CA GLU A 113 0.80 -11.38 1.30
C GLU A 113 -0.72 -11.16 1.36
N ASP A 114 -1.20 -10.02 0.87
CA ASP A 114 -2.64 -9.73 0.81
C ASP A 114 -3.29 -10.48 -0.35
N ASP A 115 -2.58 -10.65 -1.47
CA ASP A 115 -3.01 -11.48 -2.60
C ASP A 115 -3.18 -12.95 -2.21
N GLU A 116 -2.17 -13.54 -1.56
CA GLU A 116 -2.21 -14.92 -1.10
C GLU A 116 -3.36 -15.15 -0.12
N LYS A 117 -3.58 -14.22 0.82
CA LYS A 117 -4.71 -14.28 1.77
C LYS A 117 -6.06 -14.21 1.07
N LEU A 118 -6.21 -13.33 0.08
CA LEU A 118 -7.44 -13.23 -0.69
C LEU A 118 -7.71 -14.54 -1.42
N ARG A 119 -6.72 -15.08 -2.15
CA ARG A 119 -6.86 -16.34 -2.90
C ARG A 119 -7.16 -17.54 -2.01
N LEU A 120 -6.59 -17.58 -0.80
CA LEU A 120 -6.80 -18.68 0.14
C LEU A 120 -8.23 -18.73 0.69
N SER A 121 -8.84 -17.57 0.93
CA SER A 121 -10.17 -17.49 1.56
C SER A 121 -10.98 -16.30 1.05
N PRO A 122 -11.35 -16.26 -0.24
CA PRO A 122 -11.96 -15.07 -0.82
C PRO A 122 -13.41 -14.82 -0.37
N GLU A 123 -14.04 -15.75 0.34
CA GLU A 123 -15.28 -15.56 1.11
C GLU A 123 -15.09 -14.70 2.36
N SER A 124 -13.85 -14.55 2.84
CA SER A 124 -13.52 -13.74 4.01
C SER A 124 -13.21 -12.27 3.67
N PHE A 125 -13.55 -11.81 2.45
CA PHE A 125 -13.27 -10.48 1.90
C PHE A 125 -13.47 -9.33 2.92
N GLU A 126 -14.65 -9.21 3.51
CA GLU A 126 -14.93 -8.15 4.49
C GLU A 126 -14.17 -8.32 5.81
N LYS A 127 -13.94 -9.56 6.23
CA LYS A 127 -13.15 -9.83 7.44
C LYS A 127 -11.70 -9.40 7.25
N GLN A 128 -11.11 -9.68 6.08
CA GLN A 128 -9.74 -9.27 5.77
C GLN A 128 -9.59 -7.74 5.78
N ARG A 129 -10.63 -7.00 5.40
CA ARG A 129 -10.69 -5.53 5.49
C ARG A 129 -10.86 -5.05 6.92
N GLY A 130 -11.79 -5.65 7.67
CA GLY A 130 -12.08 -5.28 9.06
C GLY A 130 -10.88 -5.51 9.99
N ASP A 131 -10.20 -6.65 9.81
CA ASP A 131 -9.07 -7.10 10.63
C ASP A 131 -7.71 -6.73 9.99
N TYR A 132 -7.69 -5.75 9.06
CA TYR A 132 -6.48 -5.44 8.29
C TYR A 132 -5.31 -5.02 9.19
N PRO A 133 -4.09 -5.58 9.00
CA PRO A 133 -2.97 -5.35 9.88
C PRO A 133 -2.47 -3.90 9.85
N VAL A 134 -1.58 -3.58 10.78
CA VAL A 134 -0.90 -2.29 10.81
C VAL A 134 0.00 -2.17 9.57
N ARG A 135 -0.43 -1.35 8.61
CA ARG A 135 0.36 -0.91 7.47
C ARG A 135 0.65 0.57 7.59
N ARG A 136 1.92 0.96 7.43
CA ARG A 136 2.39 2.34 7.47
C ARG A 136 3.00 2.77 6.14
N GLU A 137 3.04 4.08 5.90
CA GLU A 137 3.63 4.67 4.71
C GLU A 137 5.13 4.94 4.88
N PHE A 138 5.85 5.12 3.75
CA PHE A 138 7.31 5.25 3.69
C PHE A 138 7.94 6.27 4.66
N PRO A 139 7.33 7.44 4.96
CA PRO A 139 7.90 8.43 5.89
C PRO A 139 8.11 7.95 7.34
N VAL A 140 7.51 6.82 7.71
CA VAL A 140 7.66 6.21 9.04
C VAL A 140 8.97 5.43 9.14
N TYR A 141 9.51 4.95 8.03
CA TYR A 141 10.65 4.03 8.01
C TYR A 141 11.98 4.78 7.89
N HIS A 142 12.98 4.33 8.66
CA HIS A 142 14.37 4.79 8.58
C HIS A 142 15.22 3.72 7.90
N THR A 143 15.78 4.09 6.75
CA THR A 143 16.63 3.23 5.94
C THR A 143 18.09 3.56 6.21
N THR A 144 18.83 2.61 6.79
CA THR A 144 20.29 2.64 6.90
C THR A 144 20.88 1.99 5.64
N LEU A 145 21.69 2.75 4.91
CA LEU A 145 22.25 2.31 3.63
C LEU A 145 23.75 2.04 3.73
N LEU A 146 24.16 0.81 3.44
CA LEU A 146 25.57 0.41 3.41
C LEU A 146 26.09 0.45 1.96
N ASN A 147 27.32 0.93 1.78
CA ASN A 147 28.00 1.00 0.48
C ASN A 147 27.19 1.72 -0.62
N SER A 148 26.39 2.72 -0.21
CA SER A 148 25.39 3.31 -1.10
C SER A 148 25.89 4.47 -1.94
N SER A 149 25.32 4.59 -3.14
CA SER A 149 25.59 5.72 -4.01
C SER A 149 24.73 6.94 -3.63
N PRO A 150 25.20 8.18 -3.86
CA PRO A 150 24.40 9.39 -3.64
C PRO A 150 23.07 9.40 -4.41
N GLU A 151 23.03 8.75 -5.57
CA GLU A 151 21.82 8.64 -6.38
C GLU A 151 20.78 7.72 -5.73
N THR A 152 21.19 6.58 -5.15
CA THR A 152 20.29 5.71 -4.38
C THR A 152 19.66 6.44 -3.20
N ILE A 153 20.47 7.16 -2.43
CA ILE A 153 20.00 7.97 -1.29
C ILE A 153 18.95 8.99 -1.77
N LYS A 154 19.24 9.70 -2.86
CA LYS A 154 18.35 10.70 -3.44
C LYS A 154 17.01 10.07 -3.85
N ARG A 155 17.02 8.92 -4.54
CA ARG A 155 15.79 8.26 -5.00
C ARG A 155 14.93 7.75 -3.85
N LEU A 156 15.54 7.17 -2.81
CA LEU A 156 14.80 6.75 -1.63
C LEU A 156 14.13 7.93 -0.91
N LYS A 157 14.82 9.07 -0.80
CA LYS A 157 14.21 10.30 -0.26
C LYS A 157 13.05 10.80 -1.12
N THR A 158 13.12 10.70 -2.45
CA THR A 158 12.01 11.06 -3.35
C THR A 158 10.77 10.20 -3.10
N PHE A 159 10.94 8.92 -2.75
CA PHE A 159 9.83 8.05 -2.35
C PHE A 159 9.26 8.43 -0.97
N GLY A 160 10.01 9.18 -0.17
CA GLY A 160 9.60 9.60 1.17
C GLY A 160 10.25 8.80 2.31
N PHE A 161 11.15 7.87 2.02
CA PHE A 161 11.95 7.20 3.05
C PHE A 161 12.88 8.18 3.75
N LYS A 162 13.08 7.99 5.07
CA LYS A 162 14.15 8.68 5.79
C LYS A 162 15.42 7.86 5.65
N THR A 163 16.48 8.44 5.10
CA THR A 163 17.76 7.74 4.92
C THR A 163 18.79 8.25 5.93
N ARG A 164 19.58 7.34 6.50
CA ARG A 164 20.78 7.66 7.29
C ARG A 164 22.04 7.15 6.60
#